data_AF-A0A0N4YDI8-F1
#
_entry.id   AF-A0A0N4YDI8-F1
#
_cell.length_a   1.000
_cell.length_b   1.000
_cell.length_c   1.000
_cell.angle_alpha   90.00
_cell.angle_beta   90.00
_cell.angle_gamma   90.00
#
_symmetry.space_group_name_H-M   'P 1'
#
loop_
_entity.id
_entity.type
_entity.pdbx_description
1 polymer ?
#
loop_
_entity_poly.entity_id
_entity_poly.type
_entity_poly.pdbx_seq_one_letter_code
_entity_poly.pdbx_strand_id
1 'polypeptide(L)'
;MTINYNRAVSTSKPWTFFRLLFKWKGSIWKAVYLELLGFLVIYGTISAIYRCALNKSQQKNFEAVVRFFDARLSYIPLELVLGFFCTQVFNRWNKQYDSIGFIDNIGLMTALYVRGRSERARIYRRNILRYCELVQEIKKWRSNLEWVFNYDWVPLPLMYPQVVCLAVHLYFLVCILSRQQIIVEHEFKTEIDTYFPIMTALQFVFYMGWMKVIEAVINPFGEDDDDFETNALIDRNITMGMMMVDKGYNRPPEVRRDPFWDEIHPLYSEATSRTRNNPPRGSVSHVK
;
A
#
# COMPACT_ATOMS: atom_id res chain seq x y z
N MET A 1 -1.29 11.81 5.84
CA MET A 1 -0.27 12.11 4.82
C MET A 1 0.37 10.81 4.37
N THR A 2 -0.11 10.28 3.23
CA THR A 2 0.43 9.08 2.56
C THR A 2 1.96 9.04 2.60
N ILE A 3 2.54 7.92 2.99
CA ILE A 3 3.98 7.84 3.26
C ILE A 3 4.77 7.64 1.96
N ASN A 4 5.37 8.70 1.46
CA ASN A 4 6.26 8.60 0.30
C ASN A 4 7.67 8.11 0.69
N TYR A 5 8.03 6.90 0.30
CA TYR A 5 9.38 6.33 0.46
C TYR A 5 10.14 6.12 -0.86
N ASN A 6 9.61 6.56 -2.00
CA ASN A 6 10.20 6.33 -3.34
C ASN A 6 11.65 6.79 -3.44
N ARG A 7 11.98 7.95 -2.85
CA ARG A 7 13.37 8.45 -2.84
C ARG A 7 14.31 7.55 -2.03
N ALA A 8 13.82 6.91 -0.97
CA ALA A 8 14.63 6.03 -0.14
C ALA A 8 14.96 4.72 -0.86
N VAL A 9 14.10 4.27 -1.79
CA VAL A 9 14.24 3.03 -2.56
C VAL A 9 14.69 3.24 -4.01
N SER A 10 15.15 4.45 -4.36
CA SER A 10 15.55 4.78 -5.74
C SER A 10 16.81 4.07 -6.22
N THR A 11 17.57 3.45 -5.32
CA THR A 11 18.80 2.69 -5.64
C THR A 11 18.77 1.31 -5.00
N SER A 12 19.25 0.29 -5.70
CA SER A 12 19.30 -1.11 -5.24
C SER A 12 20.50 -1.42 -4.33
N LYS A 13 20.84 -0.53 -3.38
CA LYS A 13 21.93 -0.81 -2.42
C LYS A 13 21.51 -1.95 -1.46
N PRO A 14 22.43 -2.80 -0.98
CA PRO A 14 22.08 -3.99 -0.17
C PRO A 14 21.21 -3.70 1.06
N TRP A 15 21.42 -2.55 1.72
CA TRP A 15 20.73 -2.20 2.97
C TRP A 15 19.49 -1.32 2.77
N THR A 16 19.08 -1.07 1.53
CA THR A 16 18.01 -0.11 1.22
C THR A 16 16.67 -0.54 1.81
N PHE A 17 16.25 -1.78 1.56
CA PHE A 17 15.02 -2.32 2.12
C PHE A 17 15.12 -2.55 3.63
N PHE A 18 16.30 -2.94 4.14
CA PHE A 18 16.51 -3.14 5.57
C PHE A 18 16.25 -1.85 6.37
N ARG A 19 16.61 -0.69 5.83
CA ARG A 19 16.31 0.61 6.46
C ARG A 19 14.82 0.92 6.57
N LEU A 20 13.97 0.36 5.70
CA LEU A 20 12.53 0.57 5.77
C LEU A 20 11.90 -0.10 7.00
N LEU A 21 12.49 -1.20 7.48
CA LEU A 21 12.01 -1.91 8.67
C LEU A 21 12.02 -1.04 9.93
N PHE A 22 12.85 0.01 9.98
CA PHE A 22 12.94 0.91 11.14
C PHE A 22 11.97 2.09 11.07
N LYS A 23 11.12 2.20 10.04
CA LYS A 23 10.07 3.21 10.00
C LYS A 23 8.92 2.82 10.91
N TRP A 24 8.32 3.80 11.59
CA TRP A 24 7.18 3.59 12.50
C TRP A 24 5.83 3.93 11.88
N LYS A 25 5.71 5.10 11.26
CA LYS A 25 4.46 5.51 10.58
C LYS A 25 4.20 4.59 9.39
N GLY A 26 2.94 4.17 9.21
CA GLY A 26 2.49 3.23 8.16
C GLY A 26 3.29 1.92 8.12
N SER A 27 3.88 1.50 9.24
CA SER A 27 4.68 0.29 9.30
C SER A 27 3.92 -0.88 9.89
N ILE A 28 4.37 -2.09 9.54
CA ILE A 28 3.88 -3.35 10.08
C ILE A 28 3.94 -3.40 11.62
N TRP A 29 4.90 -2.71 12.22
CA TRP A 29 5.06 -2.66 13.69
C TRP A 29 3.92 -1.90 14.34
N LYS A 30 3.55 -0.73 13.81
CA LYS A 30 2.42 0.06 14.32
C LYS A 30 1.10 -0.70 14.18
N ALA A 31 0.96 -1.52 13.14
CA ALA A 31 -0.25 -2.29 12.90
C ALA A 31 -0.41 -3.51 13.83
N VAL A 32 0.69 -4.21 14.16
CA VAL A 32 0.63 -5.54 14.80
C VAL A 32 1.03 -5.52 16.29
N TYR A 33 1.68 -4.46 16.80
CA TYR A 33 2.30 -4.49 18.14
C TYR A 33 1.34 -4.81 19.29
N LEU A 34 0.10 -4.28 19.28
CA LEU A 34 -0.89 -4.54 20.33
C LEU A 34 -1.35 -6.00 20.33
N GLU A 35 -1.59 -6.55 19.14
CA GLU A 35 -2.07 -7.91 18.96
C GLU A 35 -0.96 -8.91 19.28
N LEU A 36 0.28 -8.61 18.89
CA LEU A 36 1.45 -9.40 19.24
C LEU A 36 1.67 -9.38 20.76
N LEU A 37 1.55 -8.22 21.41
CA LEU A 37 1.66 -8.13 22.86
C LEU A 37 0.59 -8.98 23.55
N GLY A 38 -0.67 -8.89 23.10
CA GLY A 38 -1.76 -9.73 23.60
C GLY A 38 -1.50 -11.22 23.42
N PHE A 39 -1.05 -11.63 22.23
CA PHE A 39 -0.66 -13.00 21.93
C PHE A 39 0.46 -13.50 22.86
N LEU A 40 1.52 -12.71 23.06
CA LEU A 40 2.65 -13.07 23.90
C LEU A 40 2.28 -13.15 25.38
N VAL A 41 1.41 -12.26 25.87
CA VAL A 41 0.91 -12.30 27.26
C VAL A 41 0.09 -13.57 27.50
N ILE A 42 -0.83 -13.91 26.60
CA ILE A 42 -1.64 -15.13 26.72
C ILE A 42 -0.75 -16.38 26.63
N TYR A 43 0.15 -16.42 25.65
CA TYR A 43 1.10 -17.51 25.48
C TYR A 43 1.96 -17.70 26.74
N GLY A 44 2.52 -16.62 27.26
CA GLY A 44 3.34 -16.63 28.47
C GLY A 44 2.57 -17.07 29.72
N THR A 45 1.31 -16.66 29.84
CA THR A 45 0.43 -17.07 30.94
C THR A 45 0.19 -18.58 30.91
N ILE A 46 -0.11 -19.15 29.74
CA ILE A 46 -0.32 -20.60 29.58
C ILE A 46 0.98 -21.36 29.85
N SER A 47 2.12 -20.85 29.37
CA SER A 47 3.43 -21.45 29.65
C SER A 47 3.75 -21.47 31.15
N ALA A 48 3.47 -20.37 31.86
CA ALA A 48 3.64 -20.29 33.30
C ALA A 48 2.71 -21.26 34.05
N ILE A 49 1.46 -21.40 33.62
CA ILE A 49 0.51 -22.38 34.18
C ILE A 49 1.05 -23.82 33.98
N TYR A 50 1.49 -24.17 32.77
CA TYR A 50 2.05 -25.50 32.48
C TYR A 50 3.28 -25.84 33.34
N ARG A 51 4.18 -24.87 33.55
CA ARG A 51 5.43 -25.09 34.31
C ARG A 51 5.24 -25.03 35.83
N CYS A 52 4.39 -24.12 36.34
CA CYS A 52 4.30 -23.82 37.78
C CYS A 52 3.08 -24.41 38.47
N ALA A 53 1.97 -24.67 37.75
CA ALA A 53 0.70 -25.05 38.36
C ALA A 53 0.24 -26.48 38.03
N LEU A 54 0.63 -27.04 36.88
CA LEU A 54 0.16 -28.37 36.46
C LEU A 54 0.95 -29.51 37.13
N ASN A 55 0.22 -30.54 37.56
CA ASN A 55 0.79 -31.78 38.05
C ASN A 55 1.32 -32.65 36.89
N LYS A 56 2.24 -33.60 37.16
CA LYS A 56 2.83 -34.48 36.13
C LYS A 56 1.81 -35.23 35.25
N SER A 57 0.68 -35.67 35.82
CA SER A 57 -0.39 -36.30 35.03
C SER A 57 -1.13 -35.32 34.13
N GLN A 58 -1.33 -34.07 34.58
CA GLN A 58 -1.95 -33.01 33.79
C GLN A 58 -1.01 -32.52 32.68
N GLN A 59 0.29 -32.44 32.96
CA GLN A 59 1.32 -32.09 31.97
C GLN A 59 1.32 -33.09 30.80
N LYS A 60 1.25 -34.40 31.07
CA LYS A 60 1.14 -35.42 30.00
C LYS A 60 -0.10 -35.25 29.14
N ASN A 61 -1.26 -34.94 29.75
CA ASN A 61 -2.49 -34.68 29.00
C ASN A 61 -2.36 -33.40 28.16
N PHE A 62 -1.78 -32.34 28.72
CA PHE A 62 -1.51 -31.10 28.02
C PHE A 62 -0.59 -31.33 26.81
N GLU A 63 0.52 -32.05 26.99
CA GLU A 63 1.45 -32.42 25.92
C GLU A 63 0.77 -33.20 24.78
N ALA A 64 -0.14 -34.11 25.12
CA ALA A 64 -0.93 -34.82 24.11
C ALA A 64 -1.84 -33.87 23.31
N VAL A 65 -2.47 -32.88 23.98
CA VAL A 65 -3.28 -31.85 23.34
C VAL A 65 -2.43 -30.95 22.44
N VAL A 66 -1.27 -30.50 22.91
CA VAL A 66 -0.31 -29.68 22.14
C VAL A 66 0.08 -30.39 20.85
N ARG A 67 0.55 -31.65 20.94
CA ARG A 67 0.94 -32.47 19.78
C ARG A 67 -0.24 -32.73 18.83
N PHE A 68 -1.45 -32.91 19.37
CA PHE A 68 -2.66 -33.11 18.57
C PHE A 68 -2.95 -31.89 17.68
N PHE A 69 -2.87 -30.69 18.24
CA PHE A 69 -3.15 -29.47 17.48
C PHE A 69 -2.01 -29.10 16.53
N ASP A 70 -0.75 -29.32 16.93
CA ASP A 70 0.42 -29.03 16.08
C ASP A 70 0.39 -29.85 14.78
N ALA A 71 0.03 -31.13 14.86
CA ALA A 71 -0.09 -32.01 13.70
C ALA A 71 -1.21 -31.60 12.71
N ARG A 72 -2.21 -30.84 13.17
CA ARG A 72 -3.38 -30.43 12.36
C ARG A 72 -3.28 -28.99 11.87
N LEU A 73 -2.26 -28.27 12.32
CA LEU A 73 -2.08 -26.85 12.03
C LEU A 73 -1.76 -26.59 10.55
N SER A 74 -1.17 -27.58 9.88
CA SER A 74 -0.91 -27.57 8.43
C SER A 74 -2.17 -27.65 7.56
N TYR A 75 -3.35 -27.93 8.14
CA TYR A 75 -4.60 -28.01 7.39
C TYR A 75 -5.15 -26.64 6.99
N ILE A 76 -4.66 -25.55 7.58
CA ILE A 76 -5.09 -24.19 7.29
C ILE A 76 -4.10 -23.56 6.31
N PRO A 77 -4.42 -23.44 5.00
CA PRO A 77 -3.51 -22.90 4.00
C PRO A 77 -3.54 -21.36 4.01
N LEU A 78 -2.93 -20.75 5.04
CA LEU A 78 -2.94 -19.30 5.23
C LEU A 78 -2.35 -18.53 4.04
N GLU A 79 -1.27 -19.03 3.45
CA GLU A 79 -0.57 -18.40 2.33
C GLU A 79 -1.48 -18.27 1.11
N LEU A 80 -2.27 -19.31 0.84
CA LEU A 80 -3.19 -19.35 -0.29
C LEU A 80 -4.36 -18.38 -0.08
N VAL A 81 -4.96 -18.43 1.10
CA VAL A 81 -6.12 -17.60 1.46
C VAL A 81 -5.74 -16.12 1.47
N LEU A 82 -4.62 -15.77 2.12
CA LEU A 82 -4.10 -14.41 2.17
C LEU A 82 -3.62 -13.93 0.80
N GLY A 83 -2.88 -14.75 0.05
CA GLY A 83 -2.32 -14.39 -1.25
C GLY A 83 -3.40 -14.04 -2.28
N PHE A 84 -4.45 -14.86 -2.40
CA PHE A 84 -5.56 -14.55 -3.30
C PHE A 84 -6.33 -13.31 -2.87
N PHE A 85 -6.65 -13.20 -1.58
CA PHE A 85 -7.40 -12.05 -1.08
C PHE A 85 -6.63 -10.74 -1.24
N CYS A 86 -5.34 -10.75 -0.88
CA CYS A 86 -4.41 -9.66 -1.08
C CYS A 86 -4.40 -9.17 -2.53
N THR A 87 -4.26 -10.10 -3.48
CA THR A 87 -4.24 -9.77 -4.92
C THR A 87 -5.53 -9.09 -5.36
N GLN A 88 -6.70 -9.56 -4.91
CA GLN A 88 -7.99 -8.95 -5.24
C GLN A 88 -8.13 -7.53 -4.67
N VAL A 89 -7.70 -7.33 -3.42
CA VAL A 89 -7.73 -6.02 -2.75
C VAL A 89 -6.78 -5.03 -3.44
N PHE A 90 -5.55 -5.42 -3.76
CA PHE A 90 -4.62 -4.55 -4.50
C PHE A 90 -5.12 -4.22 -5.92
N ASN A 91 -5.75 -5.17 -6.62
CA ASN A 91 -6.35 -4.90 -7.91
C ASN A 91 -7.48 -3.86 -7.82
N ARG A 92 -8.28 -3.92 -6.76
CA ARG A 92 -9.33 -2.93 -6.48
C ARG A 92 -8.74 -1.57 -6.12
N TRP A 93 -7.73 -1.56 -5.26
CA TRP A 93 -7.01 -0.35 -4.84
C TRP A 93 -6.42 0.40 -6.04
N ASN A 94 -5.74 -0.31 -6.96
CA ASN A 94 -5.19 0.29 -8.17
C ASN A 94 -6.29 0.91 -9.04
N LYS A 95 -7.43 0.22 -9.22
CA LYS A 95 -8.56 0.75 -9.98
C LYS A 95 -9.20 1.96 -9.31
N GLN A 96 -9.29 1.99 -7.99
CA GLN A 96 -9.77 3.15 -7.24
C GLN A 96 -8.81 4.34 -7.40
N TYR A 97 -7.50 4.11 -7.35
CA TYR A 97 -6.49 5.14 -7.61
C TYR A 97 -6.59 5.70 -9.03
N ASP A 98 -6.66 4.83 -10.04
CA ASP A 98 -6.79 5.23 -11.46
C ASP A 98 -8.10 5.97 -11.74
N SER A 99 -9.12 5.72 -10.92
CA SER A 99 -10.40 6.42 -10.99
C SER A 99 -10.36 7.82 -10.38
N ILE A 100 -9.28 8.23 -9.70
CA ILE A 100 -9.16 9.60 -9.19
C ILE A 100 -8.97 10.56 -10.38
N GLY A 101 -9.94 11.44 -10.59
CA GLY A 101 -9.92 12.42 -11.67
C GLY A 101 -8.98 13.60 -11.41
N PHE A 102 -8.21 13.98 -12.43
CA PHE A 102 -7.39 15.20 -12.45
C PHE A 102 -7.93 16.23 -13.43
N ILE A 103 -7.86 17.49 -13.05
CA ILE A 103 -8.46 18.63 -13.76
C ILE A 103 -7.53 19.30 -14.78
N ASP A 104 -6.28 18.86 -14.90
CA ASP A 104 -5.26 19.51 -15.73
C ASP A 104 -5.61 19.53 -17.22
N ASN A 105 -6.06 18.39 -17.74
CA ASN A 105 -6.51 18.28 -19.13
C ASN A 105 -7.71 19.21 -19.41
N ILE A 106 -8.64 19.28 -18.45
CA ILE A 106 -9.83 20.16 -18.49
C ILE A 106 -9.42 21.64 -18.49
N GLY A 107 -8.52 22.03 -17.59
CA GLY A 107 -8.05 23.41 -17.45
C GLY A 107 -7.33 23.93 -18.71
N LEU A 108 -6.52 23.08 -19.34
CA LEU A 108 -5.75 23.44 -20.54
C LEU A 108 -6.63 23.56 -21.79
N MET A 109 -7.53 22.60 -22.03
CA MET A 109 -8.43 22.64 -23.19
C MET A 109 -9.29 23.90 -23.14
N THR A 110 -9.85 24.22 -21.97
CA THR A 110 -10.70 25.40 -21.87
C THR A 110 -9.96 26.73 -22.04
N ALA A 111 -8.74 26.82 -21.52
CA ALA A 111 -7.90 28.00 -21.72
C ALA A 111 -7.56 28.24 -23.20
N LEU A 112 -7.48 27.18 -24.02
CA LEU A 112 -7.13 27.27 -25.44
C LEU A 112 -8.33 27.66 -26.34
N TYR A 113 -9.48 27.03 -26.15
CA TYR A 113 -10.61 27.17 -27.09
C TYR A 113 -11.44 28.44 -26.92
N VAL A 114 -11.54 28.99 -25.70
CA VAL A 114 -12.40 30.17 -25.44
C VAL A 114 -11.58 31.47 -25.43
N ARG A 115 -11.55 32.16 -26.58
CA ARG A 115 -10.69 33.33 -26.81
C ARG A 115 -11.27 34.67 -26.32
N GLY A 116 -10.41 35.63 -25.97
CA GLY A 116 -10.75 37.05 -25.72
C GLY A 116 -10.30 37.60 -24.35
N ARG A 117 -9.85 38.87 -24.28
CA ARG A 117 -9.35 39.49 -23.03
C ARG A 117 -10.36 40.36 -22.27
N SER A 118 -11.55 40.56 -22.82
CA SER A 118 -12.60 41.35 -22.16
C SER A 118 -13.11 40.67 -20.89
N GLU A 119 -13.59 41.44 -19.93
CA GLU A 119 -14.19 40.91 -18.70
C GLU A 119 -15.37 39.97 -19.00
N ARG A 120 -16.16 40.31 -20.03
CA ARG A 120 -17.24 39.45 -20.53
C ARG A 120 -16.71 38.12 -21.10
N ALA A 121 -15.60 38.13 -21.83
CA ALA A 121 -14.95 36.89 -22.31
C ALA A 121 -14.33 36.09 -21.15
N ARG A 122 -13.84 36.75 -20.09
CA ARG A 122 -13.38 36.10 -18.84
C ARG A 122 -14.54 35.42 -18.11
N ILE A 123 -15.69 36.08 -18.01
CA ILE A 123 -16.92 35.52 -17.42
C ILE A 123 -17.47 34.39 -18.29
N TYR A 124 -17.50 34.53 -19.62
CA TYR A 124 -17.87 33.45 -20.53
C TYR A 124 -16.91 32.27 -20.46
N ARG A 125 -15.58 32.48 -20.35
CA ARG A 125 -14.62 31.40 -20.04
C ARG A 125 -14.99 30.68 -18.76
N ARG A 126 -15.16 31.43 -17.67
CA ARG A 126 -15.53 30.86 -16.36
C ARG A 126 -16.86 30.11 -16.42
N ASN A 127 -17.85 30.59 -17.16
CA ASN A 127 -19.19 29.98 -17.22
C ASN A 127 -19.32 28.84 -18.26
N ILE A 128 -18.68 28.93 -19.43
CA ILE A 128 -18.63 27.86 -20.44
C ILE A 128 -17.81 26.68 -19.91
N LEU A 129 -16.69 26.95 -19.22
CA LEU A 129 -15.94 25.95 -18.47
C LEU A 129 -16.81 25.27 -17.39
N ARG A 130 -17.65 26.06 -16.72
CA ARG A 130 -18.60 25.55 -15.73
C ARG A 130 -19.80 24.81 -16.32
N TYR A 131 -20.08 24.82 -17.63
CA TYR A 131 -21.32 24.23 -18.17
C TYR A 131 -21.13 23.29 -19.39
N CYS A 132 -20.29 23.59 -20.38
CA CYS A 132 -20.08 22.70 -21.56
C CYS A 132 -18.99 21.63 -21.29
N GLU A 133 -17.87 22.06 -20.74
CA GLU A 133 -16.83 21.19 -20.15
C GLU A 133 -17.41 20.39 -18.98
N LEU A 134 -18.29 21.04 -18.21
CA LEU A 134 -19.09 20.35 -17.22
C LEU A 134 -19.85 19.18 -17.85
N VAL A 135 -20.53 19.23 -18.99
CA VAL A 135 -21.32 18.05 -19.43
C VAL A 135 -20.47 16.89 -20.00
N GLN A 136 -19.53 17.16 -20.90
CA GLN A 136 -18.71 16.09 -21.54
C GLN A 136 -17.66 15.53 -20.58
N GLU A 137 -17.03 16.39 -19.79
CA GLU A 137 -16.00 15.99 -18.84
C GLU A 137 -16.58 15.72 -17.45
N ILE A 138 -17.79 16.20 -17.06
CA ILE A 138 -18.58 15.48 -16.03
C ILE A 138 -18.79 14.09 -16.54
N LYS A 139 -19.14 13.81 -17.79
CA LYS A 139 -19.38 12.40 -18.15
C LYS A 139 -18.16 11.52 -17.85
N LYS A 140 -16.93 11.99 -18.10
CA LYS A 140 -15.68 11.28 -17.79
C LYS A 140 -15.33 11.30 -16.29
N TRP A 141 -15.38 12.46 -15.65
CA TRP A 141 -15.16 12.63 -14.21
C TRP A 141 -16.22 11.93 -13.37
N ARG A 142 -17.47 11.97 -13.79
CA ARG A 142 -18.63 11.19 -13.31
C ARG A 142 -18.40 9.73 -13.58
N SER A 143 -17.95 9.27 -14.74
CA SER A 143 -17.66 7.84 -14.92
C SER A 143 -16.59 7.37 -13.93
N ASN A 144 -15.56 8.19 -13.71
CA ASN A 144 -14.51 7.94 -12.73
C ASN A 144 -15.02 7.99 -11.28
N LEU A 145 -15.80 9.00 -10.91
CA LEU A 145 -16.48 9.11 -9.62
C LEU A 145 -17.56 8.06 -9.42
N GLU A 146 -18.20 7.61 -10.50
CA GLU A 146 -19.19 6.53 -10.52
C GLU A 146 -18.47 5.22 -10.27
N TRP A 147 -17.25 5.01 -10.78
CA TRP A 147 -16.41 3.89 -10.36
C TRP A 147 -16.02 3.98 -8.89
N VAL A 148 -15.59 5.14 -8.40
CA VAL A 148 -15.32 5.33 -6.96
C VAL A 148 -16.58 5.06 -6.14
N PHE A 149 -17.73 5.60 -6.52
CA PHE A 149 -19.03 5.37 -5.88
C PHE A 149 -19.47 3.91 -5.97
N ASN A 150 -19.29 3.24 -7.11
CA ASN A 150 -19.62 1.83 -7.27
C ASN A 150 -18.71 0.95 -6.40
N TYR A 151 -17.45 1.36 -6.20
CA TYR A 151 -16.55 0.71 -5.26
C TYR A 151 -16.87 1.04 -3.79
N ASP A 152 -17.57 2.13 -3.49
CA ASP A 152 -18.10 2.35 -2.15
C ASP A 152 -19.40 1.55 -1.93
N TRP A 153 -20.30 1.58 -2.93
CA TRP A 153 -21.61 0.94 -2.92
C TRP A 153 -21.56 -0.59 -2.95
N VAL A 154 -20.63 -1.17 -3.72
CA VAL A 154 -20.45 -2.62 -3.84
C VAL A 154 -19.09 -3.00 -3.26
N PRO A 155 -18.96 -3.14 -1.93
CA PRO A 155 -17.75 -3.64 -1.30
C PRO A 155 -17.50 -5.11 -1.69
N LEU A 156 -16.31 -5.62 -1.34
CA LEU A 156 -16.06 -7.05 -1.45
C LEU A 156 -17.11 -7.82 -0.62
N PRO A 157 -17.60 -8.99 -1.09
CA PRO A 157 -18.59 -9.76 -0.34
C PRO A 157 -18.11 -10.01 1.09
N LEU A 158 -18.92 -9.63 2.08
CA LEU A 158 -18.56 -9.63 3.50
C LEU A 158 -17.96 -10.96 3.99
N MET A 159 -18.45 -12.08 3.44
CA MET A 159 -17.97 -13.42 3.77
C MET A 159 -16.47 -13.60 3.48
N TYR A 160 -15.90 -12.89 2.50
CA TYR A 160 -14.51 -13.08 2.11
C TYR A 160 -13.53 -12.49 3.15
N PRO A 161 -13.62 -11.19 3.53
CA PRO A 161 -12.87 -10.68 4.68
C PRO A 161 -13.11 -11.49 5.97
N GLN A 162 -14.35 -11.93 6.21
CA GLN A 162 -14.67 -12.76 7.38
C GLN A 162 -13.92 -14.08 7.40
N VAL A 163 -13.89 -14.82 6.28
CA VAL A 163 -13.17 -16.10 6.19
C VAL A 163 -11.67 -15.91 6.37
N VAL A 164 -11.09 -14.87 5.79
CA VAL A 164 -9.65 -14.57 5.92
C VAL A 164 -9.32 -14.21 7.37
N CYS A 165 -10.08 -13.30 7.96
CA CYS A 165 -9.91 -12.88 9.35
C CYS A 165 -10.07 -14.07 10.31
N LEU A 166 -11.11 -14.88 10.12
CA LEU A 166 -11.33 -16.08 10.91
C LEU A 166 -10.17 -17.08 10.77
N ALA A 167 -9.69 -17.33 9.55
CA ALA A 167 -8.62 -18.29 9.31
C ALA A 167 -7.32 -17.88 10.02
N VAL A 168 -6.91 -16.61 9.91
CA VAL A 168 -5.70 -16.09 10.56
C VAL A 168 -5.83 -16.12 12.08
N HIS A 169 -6.94 -15.62 12.63
CA HIS A 169 -7.14 -15.60 14.08
C HIS A 169 -7.27 -16.99 14.67
N LEU A 170 -7.99 -17.90 14.01
CA LEU A 170 -8.14 -19.28 14.46
C LEU A 170 -6.81 -20.03 14.40
N TYR A 171 -6.01 -19.81 13.35
CA TYR A 171 -4.65 -20.34 13.27
C TYR A 171 -3.81 -19.91 14.48
N PHE A 172 -3.81 -18.61 14.82
CA PHE A 172 -3.02 -18.13 15.97
C PHE A 172 -3.61 -18.52 17.32
N LEU A 173 -4.94 -18.62 17.43
CA LEU A 173 -5.60 -19.16 18.62
C LEU A 173 -5.17 -20.61 18.88
N VAL A 174 -5.06 -21.43 17.83
CA VAL A 174 -4.54 -22.79 17.96
C VAL A 174 -3.04 -22.76 18.27
N CYS A 175 -2.25 -21.88 17.64
CA CYS A 175 -0.81 -21.70 17.93
C CYS A 175 -0.51 -21.35 19.39
N ILE A 176 -1.40 -20.61 20.06
CA ILE A 176 -1.27 -20.32 21.50
C ILE A 176 -1.15 -21.61 22.32
N LEU A 177 -1.78 -22.71 21.90
CA LEU A 177 -1.73 -24.01 22.55
C LEU A 177 -0.69 -24.93 21.90
N SER A 178 -0.74 -25.12 20.58
CA SER A 178 0.06 -26.12 19.87
C SER A 178 1.56 -25.80 19.82
N ARG A 179 1.95 -24.53 19.89
CA ARG A 179 3.36 -24.10 19.89
C ARG A 179 3.90 -23.87 21.29
N GLN A 180 3.22 -24.37 22.32
CA GLN A 180 3.72 -24.34 23.69
C GLN A 180 4.96 -25.22 23.82
N GLN A 181 5.97 -24.71 24.52
CA GLN A 181 7.19 -25.46 24.78
C GLN A 181 6.94 -26.48 25.88
N ILE A 182 6.90 -27.73 25.46
CA ILE A 182 6.73 -28.88 26.33
C ILE A 182 8.09 -29.32 26.88
N ILE A 183 8.11 -29.75 28.14
CA ILE A 183 9.32 -30.29 28.77
C ILE A 183 9.48 -31.72 28.26
N VAL A 184 10.32 -31.90 27.24
CA VAL A 184 10.61 -33.23 26.72
C VAL A 184 11.80 -33.83 27.46
N GLU A 185 11.55 -34.83 28.32
CA GLU A 185 12.59 -35.71 28.85
C GLU A 185 13.07 -36.66 27.73
N HIS A 186 13.95 -36.18 26.84
CA HIS A 186 14.70 -37.04 25.93
C HIS A 186 16.17 -37.18 26.36
N GLU A 187 16.70 -38.40 26.27
CA GLU A 187 18.10 -38.76 26.56
C GLU A 187 19.13 -37.98 25.73
N PHE A 188 18.70 -37.36 24.62
CA PHE A 188 19.52 -36.46 23.81
C PHE A 188 19.08 -35.00 24.01
N LYS A 189 19.86 -34.27 24.81
CA LYS A 189 19.73 -32.83 25.14
C LYS A 189 19.93 -31.91 23.92
N THR A 190 19.08 -32.00 22.91
CA THR A 190 19.19 -31.15 21.70
C THR A 190 17.88 -30.44 21.37
N GLU A 191 17.15 -29.98 22.38
CA GLU A 191 16.16 -28.93 22.19
C GLU A 191 16.47 -27.80 23.17
N ILE A 192 16.82 -26.63 22.62
CA ILE A 192 17.00 -25.42 23.40
C ILE A 192 15.60 -24.96 23.82
N ASP A 193 15.30 -25.07 25.11
CA ASP A 193 14.06 -24.54 25.69
C ASP A 193 14.14 -23.01 25.77
N THR A 194 13.85 -22.34 24.66
CA THR A 194 13.76 -20.89 24.59
C THR A 194 12.44 -20.43 25.17
N TYR A 195 12.36 -20.13 26.48
CA TYR A 195 11.14 -19.62 27.17
C TYR A 195 10.26 -18.61 26.39
N PHE A 196 10.84 -17.89 25.42
CA PHE A 196 10.15 -17.03 24.47
C PHE A 196 10.03 -17.68 23.06
N PRO A 197 8.82 -17.77 22.47
CA PRO A 197 8.60 -18.43 21.18
C PRO A 197 8.99 -17.55 19.98
N ILE A 198 10.30 -17.38 19.74
CA ILE A 198 10.83 -16.47 18.69
C ILE A 198 10.21 -16.77 17.31
N MET A 199 10.21 -18.04 16.89
CA MET A 199 9.73 -18.41 15.54
C MET A 199 8.23 -18.16 15.37
N THR A 200 7.42 -18.49 16.38
CA THR A 200 5.97 -18.24 16.35
C THR A 200 5.67 -16.75 16.39
N ALA A 201 6.43 -15.95 17.14
CA ALA A 201 6.30 -14.50 17.14
C ALA A 201 6.63 -13.89 15.77
N LEU A 202 7.67 -14.37 15.08
CA LEU A 202 7.99 -13.96 13.71
C LEU A 202 6.88 -14.35 12.72
N GLN A 203 6.37 -15.59 12.81
CA GLN A 203 5.22 -16.02 12.00
C GLN A 203 3.99 -15.15 12.26
N PHE A 204 3.74 -14.78 13.52
CA PHE A 204 2.68 -13.85 13.89
C PHE A 204 2.84 -12.51 13.15
N VAL A 205 4.01 -11.88 13.26
CA VAL A 205 4.28 -10.61 12.55
C VAL A 205 4.05 -10.76 11.05
N PHE A 206 4.47 -11.87 10.43
CA PHE A 206 4.29 -12.06 8.99
C PHE A 206 2.82 -12.26 8.59
N TYR A 207 2.08 -13.21 9.17
CA TYR A 207 0.71 -13.50 8.74
C TYR A 207 -0.32 -12.47 9.24
N MET A 208 -0.22 -12.03 10.51
CA MET A 208 -1.07 -10.93 11.00
C MET A 208 -0.73 -9.63 10.28
N GLY A 209 0.55 -9.33 10.09
CA GLY A 209 0.96 -8.17 9.34
C GLY A 209 0.50 -8.21 7.89
N TRP A 210 0.52 -9.36 7.23
CA TRP A 210 -0.03 -9.52 5.88
C TRP A 210 -1.54 -9.24 5.87
N MET A 211 -2.31 -9.80 6.80
CA MET A 211 -3.73 -9.47 6.96
C MET A 211 -3.95 -7.97 7.22
N LYS A 212 -3.14 -7.33 8.06
CA LYS A 212 -3.20 -5.90 8.35
C LYS A 212 -2.89 -5.02 7.15
N VAL A 213 -1.96 -5.42 6.29
CA VAL A 213 -1.72 -4.74 5.01
C VAL A 213 -2.98 -4.77 4.15
N ILE A 214 -3.70 -5.89 4.13
CA ILE A 214 -4.95 -5.99 3.37
C ILE A 214 -6.05 -5.11 4.01
N GLU A 215 -6.14 -5.10 5.34
CA GLU A 215 -7.07 -4.24 6.10
C GLU A 215 -6.85 -2.76 5.79
N ALA A 216 -5.60 -2.29 5.80
CA ALA A 216 -5.26 -0.90 5.49
C ALA A 216 -5.53 -0.49 4.03
N VAL A 217 -5.51 -1.45 3.10
CA VAL A 217 -5.68 -1.19 1.66
C VAL A 217 -7.14 -1.35 1.19
N ILE A 218 -8.00 -1.99 2.00
CA ILE A 218 -9.37 -2.32 1.61
C ILE A 218 -10.23 -1.08 1.34
N ASN A 219 -9.97 0.00 2.06
CA ASN A 219 -10.62 1.29 1.91
C ASN A 219 -9.58 2.42 1.93
N PRO A 220 -9.00 2.79 0.77
CA PRO A 220 -7.93 3.78 0.71
C PRO A 220 -8.39 5.24 0.86
N PHE A 221 -9.67 5.47 1.17
CA PHE A 221 -10.25 6.80 1.36
C PHE A 221 -10.50 7.13 2.84
N GLY A 222 -9.94 6.35 3.76
CA GLY A 222 -10.04 6.57 5.20
C GLY A 222 -9.06 7.63 5.73
N GLU A 223 -8.65 7.44 6.97
CA GLU A 223 -7.72 8.31 7.70
C GLU A 223 -6.44 7.59 8.12
N ASP A 224 -6.17 6.41 7.58
CA ASP A 224 -4.95 5.67 7.85
C ASP A 224 -3.72 6.40 7.28
N ASP A 225 -2.54 6.08 7.83
CA ASP A 225 -1.29 6.76 7.46
C ASP A 225 -0.98 6.68 5.95
N ASP A 226 -1.43 5.61 5.28
CA ASP A 226 -1.17 5.29 3.88
C ASP A 226 -2.39 5.46 2.94
N ASP A 227 -3.49 6.01 3.46
CA ASP A 227 -4.66 6.35 2.65
C ASP A 227 -4.37 7.51 1.70
N PHE A 228 -5.23 7.67 0.69
CA PHE A 228 -5.10 8.74 -0.30
C PHE A 228 -5.33 10.11 0.34
N GLU A 229 -4.44 11.06 0.05
CA GLU A 229 -4.61 12.48 0.42
C GLU A 229 -5.66 13.18 -0.44
N THR A 230 -6.92 12.77 -0.32
CA THR A 230 -8.05 13.30 -1.09
C THR A 230 -8.25 14.79 -0.90
N ASN A 231 -8.14 15.29 0.33
CA ASN A 231 -8.27 16.72 0.63
C ASN A 231 -7.20 17.55 -0.10
N ALA A 232 -5.95 17.11 -0.03
CA ALA A 232 -4.85 17.78 -0.74
C ALA A 232 -5.06 17.73 -2.27
N LEU A 233 -5.58 16.63 -2.79
CA LEU A 233 -5.92 16.50 -4.22
C LEU A 233 -7.05 17.43 -4.63
N ILE A 234 -8.10 17.58 -3.81
CA ILE A 234 -9.20 18.52 -4.04
C ILE A 234 -8.68 19.96 -4.07
N ASP A 235 -7.92 20.37 -3.04
CA ASP A 235 -7.36 21.71 -2.95
C ASP A 235 -6.45 22.04 -4.13
N ARG A 236 -5.58 21.08 -4.49
CA ARG A 236 -4.69 21.17 -5.64
C ARG A 236 -5.48 21.30 -6.94
N ASN A 237 -6.53 20.49 -7.12
CA ASN A 237 -7.35 20.51 -8.31
C ASN A 237 -8.10 21.85 -8.47
N ILE A 238 -8.74 22.36 -7.41
CA ILE A 238 -9.43 23.66 -7.46
C ILE A 238 -8.44 24.78 -7.77
N THR A 239 -7.31 24.79 -7.07
CA THR A 239 -6.28 25.82 -7.19
C THR A 239 -5.69 25.85 -8.60
N MET A 240 -5.22 24.70 -9.11
CA MET A 240 -4.60 24.60 -10.44
C MET A 240 -5.60 24.95 -11.54
N GLY A 241 -6.85 24.48 -11.42
CA GLY A 241 -7.89 24.76 -12.41
C GLY A 241 -8.16 26.24 -12.55
N MET A 242 -8.32 26.93 -11.41
CA MET A 242 -8.52 28.38 -11.39
C MET A 242 -7.30 29.14 -11.91
N MET A 243 -6.08 28.70 -11.59
CA MET A 243 -4.86 29.35 -12.10
C MET A 243 -4.73 29.23 -13.62
N MET A 244 -4.97 28.03 -14.19
CA MET A 244 -4.83 27.78 -15.63
C MET A 244 -5.77 28.66 -16.46
N VAL A 245 -7.03 28.75 -16.05
CA VAL A 245 -8.10 29.37 -16.85
C VAL A 245 -8.19 30.88 -16.68
N ASP A 246 -7.56 31.40 -15.62
CA ASP A 246 -7.59 32.81 -15.26
C ASP A 246 -6.21 33.48 -15.38
N LYS A 247 -5.29 33.16 -14.47
CA LYS A 247 -3.96 33.78 -14.44
C LYS A 247 -3.07 33.33 -15.59
N GLY A 248 -3.23 32.08 -16.07
CA GLY A 248 -2.48 31.50 -17.18
C GLY A 248 -3.04 31.78 -18.57
N TYR A 249 -4.27 32.32 -18.66
CA TYR A 249 -4.94 32.49 -19.95
C TYR A 249 -4.22 33.52 -20.85
N ASN A 250 -3.80 33.07 -22.04
CA ASN A 250 -3.22 33.90 -23.10
C ASN A 250 -2.08 34.84 -22.62
N ARG A 251 -1.25 34.29 -21.72
CA ARG A 251 0.01 34.86 -21.24
C ARG A 251 1.17 33.90 -21.55
N PRO A 252 1.42 33.58 -22.82
CA PRO A 252 2.62 32.82 -23.16
C PRO A 252 3.86 33.64 -22.78
N PRO A 253 4.98 32.98 -22.45
CA PRO A 253 6.27 33.67 -22.37
C PRO A 253 6.61 34.30 -23.72
N GLU A 254 7.49 35.30 -23.68
CA GLU A 254 8.00 35.92 -24.90
C GLU A 254 8.67 34.87 -25.79
N VAL A 255 8.28 34.81 -27.06
CA VAL A 255 8.85 33.87 -28.02
C VAL A 255 10.24 34.34 -28.38
N ARG A 256 11.25 33.56 -28.00
CA ARG A 256 12.67 33.79 -28.32
C ARG A 256 13.23 32.55 -28.99
N ARG A 257 14.28 32.73 -29.79
CA ARG A 257 15.08 31.59 -30.27
C ARG A 257 15.66 30.88 -29.05
N ASP A 258 15.50 29.56 -29.02
CA ASP A 258 16.08 28.76 -27.96
C ASP A 258 17.61 28.63 -28.14
N PRO A 259 18.36 28.26 -27.08
CA PRO A 259 19.82 28.11 -27.17
C PRO A 259 20.31 27.06 -28.17
N PHE A 260 19.42 26.21 -28.70
CA PHE A 260 19.75 25.15 -29.66
C PHE A 260 19.23 25.45 -31.09
N TRP A 261 18.90 26.72 -31.36
CA TRP A 261 18.31 27.16 -32.63
C TRP A 261 19.15 26.79 -33.87
N ASP A 262 20.48 26.91 -33.77
CA ASP A 262 21.41 26.63 -34.86
C ASP A 262 22.14 25.27 -34.68
N GLU A 263 22.50 24.91 -33.44
CA GLU A 263 23.17 23.64 -33.13
C GLU A 263 22.67 23.02 -31.82
N ILE A 264 22.46 21.70 -31.81
CA ILE A 264 21.97 20.96 -30.65
C ILE A 264 23.15 20.30 -29.92
N HIS A 265 23.50 20.83 -28.76
CA HIS A 265 24.53 20.27 -27.87
C HIS A 265 23.90 19.68 -26.61
N PRO A 266 24.14 18.41 -26.25
CA PRO A 266 23.57 17.85 -25.04
C PRO A 266 24.28 18.42 -23.80
N LEU A 267 23.50 19.04 -22.91
CA LEU A 267 24.01 19.63 -21.66
C LEU A 267 23.87 18.62 -20.50
N TYR A 268 24.99 18.29 -19.86
CA TYR A 268 25.03 17.45 -18.67
C TYR A 268 25.63 18.23 -17.50
N SER A 269 25.09 18.02 -16.30
CA SER A 269 25.77 18.44 -15.07
C SER A 269 27.09 17.68 -14.92
N GLU A 270 28.05 18.19 -14.14
CA GLU A 270 29.33 17.49 -13.92
C GLU A 270 29.14 16.07 -13.36
N ALA A 271 28.12 15.85 -12.52
CA ALA A 271 27.81 14.54 -11.97
C ALA A 271 27.22 13.59 -13.04
N THR A 272 26.35 14.08 -13.91
CA THR A 272 25.70 13.26 -14.94
C THR A 272 26.56 13.08 -16.19
N SER A 273 27.51 13.98 -16.47
CA SER A 273 28.44 13.87 -17.61
C SER A 273 29.38 12.67 -17.50
N ARG A 274 29.71 12.26 -16.27
CA ARG A 274 30.50 11.06 -15.98
C ARG A 274 29.72 9.77 -16.21
N THR A 275 28.39 9.85 -16.40
CA THR A 275 27.55 8.67 -16.66
C THR A 275 27.66 8.28 -18.11
N ARG A 276 27.95 7.00 -18.37
CA ARG A 276 28.08 6.48 -19.74
C ARG A 276 26.73 6.54 -20.46
N ASN A 277 26.67 7.27 -21.57
CA ASN A 277 25.50 7.33 -22.42
C ASN A 277 25.52 6.18 -23.44
N ASN A 278 24.52 5.29 -23.38
CA ASN A 278 24.38 4.14 -24.29
C ASN A 278 22.98 4.18 -24.94
N PRO A 279 22.80 4.91 -26.06
CA PRO A 279 21.51 4.97 -26.72
C PRO A 279 21.11 3.60 -27.27
N PRO A 280 19.84 3.18 -27.13
CA PRO A 280 19.39 1.89 -27.66
C PRO A 280 19.48 1.90 -29.19
N ARG A 281 20.27 0.98 -29.76
CA ARG A 281 20.44 0.87 -31.22
C ARG A 281 19.51 -0.15 -31.87
N GLY A 282 18.80 -0.96 -31.07
CA GLY A 282 17.98 -2.08 -31.53
C GLY A 282 18.81 -3.37 -31.61
N SER A 283 18.19 -4.52 -31.38
CA SER A 283 18.89 -5.83 -31.32
C SER A 283 19.49 -6.27 -32.66
N VAL A 284 19.01 -5.71 -33.78
CA VAL A 284 19.41 -6.08 -35.15
C VAL A 284 20.34 -5.03 -35.78
N SER A 285 20.77 -4.00 -35.04
CA SER A 285 21.54 -2.87 -35.59
C SER A 285 22.92 -3.23 -36.17
N HIS A 286 23.38 -4.45 -35.93
CA HIS A 286 24.66 -4.97 -36.40
C HIS A 286 24.53 -6.10 -37.43
N VAL A 287 23.30 -6.47 -37.80
CA VAL A 287 23.04 -7.43 -38.86
C VAL A 287 23.08 -6.68 -40.18
N LYS A 288 24.10 -6.97 -41.00
CA LYS A 288 24.24 -6.49 -42.38
C LYS A 288 23.56 -7.43 -43.35
#